data_AF-A0A8I0GIZ5-F1
#
_entry.id   AF-A0A8I0GIZ5-F1
#
_cell.length_a   1.000
_cell.length_b   1.000
_cell.length_c   1.000
_cell.angle_alpha   90.00
_cell.angle_beta   90.00
_cell.angle_gamma   90.00
#
_symmetry.space_group_name_H-M   'P 1'
#
loop_
_entity.id
_entity.type
_entity.pdbx_description
1 polymer ?
#
loop_
_entity_poly.entity_id
_entity_poly.type
_entity_poly.pdbx_seq_one_letter_code
_entity_poly.pdbx_strand_id
1 'polypeptide(L)' 'MPELKLAKLPDRTPIKLAITVTPNLHAALTEYARCYAQTYGSEEPVTELIPHMLTNFLATDRGFAKARDKGSSRP' A
#
# COMPACT_ATOMS: atom_id res chain seq x y z
N MET A 1 -17.22 8.88 -34.13
CA MET A 1 -16.30 7.83 -33.62
C MET A 1 -17.04 7.10 -32.51
N PRO A 2 -17.00 5.76 -32.42
CA PRO A 2 -17.80 5.06 -31.42
C PRO A 2 -17.29 5.45 -30.01
N GLU A 3 -18.17 6.05 -29.21
CA GLU A 3 -17.94 6.27 -27.78
C GLU A 3 -17.92 4.91 -27.08
N LEU A 4 -16.72 4.43 -26.77
CA LEU A 4 -16.55 3.26 -25.92
C LEU A 4 -17.12 3.58 -24.54
N LYS A 5 -18.16 2.83 -24.11
CA LYS A 5 -18.75 2.93 -22.77
C LYS A 5 -17.75 2.59 -21.65
N LEU A 6 -16.67 1.89 -21.99
CA LEU A 6 -15.59 1.57 -21.07
C LEU A 6 -14.53 2.67 -21.17
N ALA A 7 -14.44 3.49 -20.12
CA ALA A 7 -13.33 4.41 -19.94
C ALA A 7 -12.01 3.64 -19.90
N LYS A 8 -10.92 4.30 -20.32
CA LYS A 8 -9.58 3.73 -20.26
C LYS A 8 -9.32 3.21 -18.85
N LEU A 9 -8.94 1.93 -18.76
CA LEU A 9 -8.60 1.32 -17.47
C LEU A 9 -7.46 2.12 -16.82
N PRO A 10 -7.45 2.26 -15.48
CA PRO A 10 -6.36 2.92 -14.79
C PRO A 10 -5.05 2.22 -15.12
N ASP A 11 -3.95 2.97 -15.11
CA ASP A 11 -2.62 2.39 -15.24
C ASP A 11 -2.40 1.45 -14.05
N ARG A 12 -2.15 0.17 -14.38
CA ARG A 12 -1.92 -0.91 -13.41
C ARG A 12 -0.46 -1.34 -13.39
N THR A 13 0.41 -0.60 -14.08
CA THR A 13 1.84 -0.92 -14.12
C THR A 13 2.42 -0.79 -12.72
N PRO A 14 2.92 -1.87 -12.11
CA PRO A 14 3.52 -1.81 -10.79
C PRO A 14 4.77 -0.94 -10.81
N ILE A 15 4.89 -0.03 -9.85
CA ILE A 15 6.09 0.80 -9.68
C ILE A 15 6.98 0.14 -8.63
N LYS A 16 8.19 -0.27 -9.02
CA LYS A 16 9.18 -0.81 -8.10
C LYS A 16 9.85 0.34 -7.34
N LEU A 17 9.68 0.37 -6.02
CA LEU A 17 10.33 1.33 -5.14
C LEU A 17 11.46 0.64 -4.35
N ALA A 18 12.68 1.14 -4.48
CA ALA A 18 13.79 0.73 -3.61
C ALA A 18 13.81 1.63 -2.36
N ILE A 19 13.70 1.04 -1.18
CA ILE A 19 13.72 1.77 0.10
C ILE A 19 14.82 1.24 1.00
N THR A 20 15.41 2.14 1.80
CA THR A 20 16.31 1.77 2.90
C THR A 20 15.52 1.85 4.19
N VAL A 21 15.52 0.76 4.96
CA VAL A 21 14.87 0.69 6.28
C VAL A 21 15.91 0.60 7.38
N THR A 22 15.57 1.12 8.57
CA THR A 22 16.43 0.97 9.74
C THR A 22 16.44 -0.48 10.23
N PRO A 23 17.49 -0.93 10.94
CA PRO A 23 17.54 -2.29 11.49
C PRO A 23 16.34 -2.63 12.39
N ASN A 24 15.89 -1.65 13.19
CA ASN A 24 14.73 -1.81 14.07
C ASN A 24 13.44 -2.06 13.28
N LEU A 25 13.23 -1.32 12.18
CA LEU A 25 12.07 -1.52 11.33
C LEU A 25 12.14 -2.89 10.62
N HIS A 26 13.31 -3.29 10.13
CA HIS A 26 13.50 -4.61 9.53
C HIS A 26 13.16 -5.75 10.50
N ALA A 27 13.62 -5.65 11.75
CA ALA A 27 13.30 -6.64 12.78
C ALA A 27 11.79 -6.72 13.06
N ALA A 28 11.13 -5.58 13.23
CA ALA A 28 9.68 -5.51 13.45
C ALA A 28 8.88 -6.08 12.27
N LEU A 29 9.28 -5.79 11.04
CA LEU A 29 8.63 -6.35 9.84
C LEU A 29 8.80 -7.87 9.75
N THR A 30 9.98 -8.39 10.11
CA THR A 30 10.25 -9.83 10.13
C THR A 30 9.40 -10.53 11.19
N GLU A 31 9.28 -9.92 12.38
CA GLU A 31 8.42 -10.44 13.44
C GLU A 31 6.94 -10.41 13.04
N TYR A 32 6.48 -9.34 12.39
CA TYR A 32 5.12 -9.27 11.87
C TYR A 32 4.84 -10.39 10.87
N ALA A 33 5.76 -10.67 9.94
CA ALA A 33 5.58 -11.77 8.97
C ALA A 33 5.47 -13.14 9.66
N ARG A 34 6.21 -13.36 10.75
CA ARG A 34 6.08 -14.58 11.57
C ARG A 34 4.70 -14.66 12.24
N CYS A 35 4.23 -13.56 12.83
CA CYS A 35 2.89 -13.51 13.42
C CYS A 35 1.79 -13.72 12.37
N TYR A 36 1.95 -13.17 11.17
CA TYR A 36 1.04 -13.39 10.04
C TYR A 36 0.98 -14.87 9.67
N ALA A 37 2.14 -15.53 9.52
CA ALA A 37 2.22 -16.95 9.21
C ALA A 37 1.59 -17.83 10.30
N GLN A 38 1.80 -17.50 11.58
CA GLN A 38 1.15 -18.21 12.68
C GLN A 38 -0.37 -18.02 12.67
N THR A 39 -0.86 -16.84 12.30
CA THR A 39 -2.29 -16.51 12.31
C THR A 39 -3.03 -17.16 11.15
N TYR A 40 -2.43 -17.16 9.96
CA TYR A 40 -3.09 -17.58 8.71
C TYR A 40 -2.56 -18.91 8.15
N GLY A 41 -1.55 -19.51 8.78
CA GLY A 41 -0.93 -20.76 8.34
C GLY A 41 -0.13 -20.64 7.04
N SER A 42 0.18 -19.40 6.60
CA SER A 42 0.84 -19.12 5.33
C SER A 42 1.98 -18.12 5.53
N GLU A 43 3.18 -18.55 5.17
CA GLU A 43 4.36 -17.70 5.14
C GLU A 43 4.32 -16.83 3.89
N GLU A 44 4.24 -15.51 4.10
CA GLU A 44 4.32 -14.52 3.05
C GLU A 44 5.56 -13.64 3.26
N PRO A 45 6.33 -13.34 2.20
CA PRO A 45 7.49 -12.49 2.33
C PRO A 45 7.07 -11.06 2.71
N VAL A 46 7.87 -10.42 3.56
CA VAL A 46 7.64 -9.05 4.02
C VAL A 46 7.42 -8.08 2.85
N THR A 47 8.07 -8.30 1.71
CA THR A 47 7.92 -7.47 0.50
C THR A 47 6.53 -7.50 -0.10
N GLU A 48 5.77 -8.59 0.06
CA GLU A 48 4.37 -8.70 -0.37
C GLU A 48 3.43 -8.12 0.69
N LEU A 49 3.78 -8.22 1.97
CA LEU A 49 3.01 -7.64 3.07
C LEU A 49 3.08 -6.10 3.11
N ILE A 50 4.24 -5.51 2.80
CA ILE A 50 4.46 -4.05 2.86
C ILE A 50 3.44 -3.26 2.03
N PRO A 51 3.19 -3.57 0.75
CA PRO A 51 2.17 -2.87 -0.04
C PRO A 51 0.79 -2.85 0.63
N HIS A 52 0.36 -3.97 1.22
CA HIS A 52 -0.91 -4.06 1.93
C HIS A 52 -0.91 -3.24 3.22
N MET A 53 0.17 -3.30 4.00
CA MET A 53 0.35 -2.47 5.20
C MET A 53 0.28 -0.97 4.88
N LEU A 54 0.99 -0.53 3.84
CA LEU A 54 1.01 0.87 3.40
C LEU A 54 -0.35 1.31 2.87
N THR A 55 -1.03 0.45 2.11
CA THR A 55 -2.38 0.74 1.62
C THR A 55 -3.35 0.95 2.79
N ASN A 56 -3.32 0.05 3.79
CA ASN A 56 -4.16 0.17 4.97
C ASN A 56 -3.79 1.40 5.81
N PHE A 57 -2.50 1.71 5.96
CA PHE A 57 -2.03 2.90 6.66
C PHE A 57 -2.57 4.18 6.01
N LEU A 58 -2.44 4.32 4.68
CA LEU A 58 -2.92 5.49 3.94
C LEU A 58 -4.46 5.59 3.96
N ALA A 59 -5.17 4.46 3.95
CA ALA A 59 -6.62 4.43 4.03
C ALA A 59 -7.16 4.83 5.41
N THR A 60 -6.42 4.51 6.48
CA THR A 60 -6.85 4.75 7.87
C THR A 60 -6.37 6.09 8.44
N ASP A 61 -5.39 6.74 7.81
CA ASP A 61 -4.91 8.07 8.18
C ASP A 61 -5.92 9.17 7.81
N ARG A 62 -6.71 9.61 8.79
CA ARG A 62 -7.69 10.70 8.64
C ARG A 62 -7.04 12.06 8.36
N GLY A 63 -5.82 12.28 8.86
CA GLY A 63 -5.07 13.51 8.62
C GLY A 63 -4.68 13.61 7.15
N PHE A 64 -4.17 12.52 6.60
CA PHE A 64 -3.91 12.36 5.17
C PHE A 64 -5.18 12.51 4.34
N ALA A 65 -6.28 11.83 4.71
CA ALA A 65 -7.55 11.94 3.98
C ALA A 65 -8.05 13.39 3.88
N LYS A 66 -8.04 14.14 5.00
CA LYS A 66 -8.43 15.56 5.02
C LYS A 66 -7.51 16.44 4.17
N ALA A 67 -6.20 16.17 4.16
CA ALA A 67 -5.25 16.91 3.35
C ALA A 67 -5.46 16.65 1.85
N ARG A 68 -5.74 15.40 1.47
CA ARG A 68 -6.05 15.00 0.09
C ARG A 68 -7.32 15.68 -0.42
N ASP A 69 -8.39 15.71 0.38
CA ASP A 69 -9.65 16.34 -0.01
C ASP A 69 -9.49 17.86 -0.20
N LYS A 70 -8.70 18.52 0.66
CA LYS A 70 -8.36 19.93 0.51
C LYS A 70 -7.49 20.21 -0.73
N GLY A 71 -6.63 19.27 -1.13
CA GLY A 71 -5.80 19.37 -2.33
C GLY A 71 -6.59 19.13 -3.62
N SER A 72 -7.60 18.26 -3.61
CA SER A 72 -8.48 17.99 -4.76
C SER A 72 -9.53 19.08 -5.02
N SER A 73 -9.73 19.99 -4.07
CA SER A 73 -10.68 21.11 -4.17
C SER A 73 -10.03 22.43 -4.64
N ARG A 74 -8.78 22.39 -5.10
CA ARG A 74 -8.10 23.59 -5.63
C ARG A 74 -8.13 23.55 -7.16
N PRO A 75 -8.90 24.42 -7.83
CA PRO A 75 -8.78 24.62 -9.28
C PRO A 75 -7.44 25.25 -9.66
#